data_AF-A0A5R9KR29-F1
#
_entry.id   AF-A0A5R9KR29-F1
#
_cell.length_a   1.000
_cell.length_b   1.000
_cell.length_c   1.000
_cell.angle_alpha   90.00
_cell.angle_beta   90.00
_cell.angle_gamma   90.00
#
_symmetry.space_group_name_H-M   'P 1'
#
loop_
_entity.id
_entity.type
_entity.pdbx_description
1 polymer ?
#
loop_
_entity_poly.entity_id
_entity_poly.type
_entity_poly.pdbx_seq_one_letter_code
_entity_poly.pdbx_strand_id
1 'polypeptide(L)' 'MSLSRAEKLINKLISNKLSGDELSELLAGITNEKEQQEYSDALEIYFNKLLKENNSNGESPQGKGDL' A
#
# COMPACT_ATOMS: atom_id res chain seq x y z
N MET A 1 -5.44 -8.73 14.54
CA MET A 1 -4.01 -8.94 14.28
C MET A 1 -3.33 -7.58 14.30
N SER A 2 -2.19 -7.46 14.96
CA SER A 2 -1.36 -6.25 14.93
C SER A 2 -0.61 -6.18 13.60
N LEU A 3 -0.65 -5.01 12.93
CA LEU A 3 0.12 -4.79 11.70
C LEU A 3 1.61 -5.05 11.92
N SER A 4 2.24 -5.72 10.95
CA SER A 4 3.68 -5.95 10.88
C SER A 4 4.45 -4.63 10.78
N ARG A 5 5.77 -4.67 10.98
CA ARG A 5 6.60 -3.46 10.87
C ARG A 5 6.61 -2.96 9.43
N ALA A 6 6.76 -3.86 8.45
CA ALA A 6 6.70 -3.53 7.03
C ALA A 6 5.36 -2.87 6.66
N GLU A 7 4.23 -3.43 7.11
CA GLU A 7 2.91 -2.85 6.87
C GLU A 7 2.75 -1.44 7.46
N LYS A 8 3.30 -1.20 8.65
CA LYS A 8 3.25 0.13 9.29
C LYS A 8 4.08 1.16 8.51
N LEU A 9 5.28 0.79 8.05
CA LEU A 9 6.14 1.67 7.27
C LEU A 9 5.50 1.99 5.92
N ILE A 10 4.96 0.99 5.22
CA ILE A 10 4.27 1.21 3.95
C ILE A 10 3.04 2.11 4.13
N ASN A 11 2.21 1.88 5.15
CA ASN A 11 1.07 2.77 5.45
C ASN A 11 1.49 4.24 5.68
N LYS A 12 2.63 4.45 6.34
CA LYS A 12 3.18 5.79 6.55
C LYS A 12 3.72 6.42 5.26
N LEU A 13 4.38 5.63 4.40
CA LEU A 13 4.85 6.08 3.08
C LEU A 13 3.69 6.61 2.25
N ILE A 14 2.61 5.85 2.18
CA ILE A 14 1.39 6.16 1.40
C ILE A 14 0.70 7.41 1.94
N SER A 15 0.67 7.56 3.26
CA SER A 15 0.08 8.73 3.92
C SER A 15 0.96 9.97 3.84
N ASN A 16 2.13 9.89 3.19
CA ASN A 16 3.17 10.91 3.18
C ASN A 16 3.59 11.36 4.60
N LYS A 17 3.62 10.41 5.53
CA LYS A 17 3.96 10.59 6.95
C LYS A 17 5.21 9.83 7.37
N LEU A 18 5.93 9.27 6.40
CA LEU A 18 7.17 8.54 6.66
C LEU A 18 8.29 9.53 6.95
N SER A 19 9.00 9.35 8.06
CA SER A 19 10.21 10.13 8.35
C SER A 19 11.40 9.66 7.51
N GLY A 20 12.47 10.46 7.45
CA GLY A 20 13.71 10.08 6.76
C GLY A 20 14.37 8.83 7.35
N ASP A 21 14.33 8.65 8.67
CA ASP A 21 14.86 7.46 9.35
C ASP A 21 14.02 6.22 9.01
N GLU A 22 12.69 6.37 8.99
CA GLU A 22 11.77 5.29 8.63
C GLU A 22 11.84 4.93 7.14
N LEU A 23 12.15 5.89 6.26
CA LEU A 23 12.46 5.63 4.86
C LEU A 23 13.75 4.83 4.73
N SER A 24 14.79 5.21 5.48
CA SER A 24 16.07 4.49 5.47
C SER A 24 15.90 3.05 5.96
N GLU A 25 15.10 2.84 7.01
CA GLU A 25 14.73 1.51 7.52
C GLU A 25 13.98 0.68 6.46
N LEU A 26 12.98 1.28 5.82
CA LEU A 26 12.21 0.62 4.76
C LEU A 26 13.10 0.20 3.58
N LEU A 27 14.00 1.08 3.12
CA LEU A 27 14.93 0.78 2.04
C LEU A 27 15.93 -0.32 2.43
N ALA A 28 16.44 -0.29 3.66
CA ALA A 28 17.33 -1.33 4.16
C ALA A 28 16.65 -2.71 4.22
N GLY A 29 15.40 -2.75 4.69
CA GLY A 29 14.60 -3.97 4.77
C GLY A 29 14.26 -4.57 3.41
N ILE A 30 14.01 -3.74 2.39
CA ILE A 30 13.79 -4.20 1.01
C ILE A 30 15.06 -4.85 0.43
N THR A 31 16.25 -4.36 0.79
CA THR A 31 17.53 -4.91 0.31
C THR A 31 18.03 -6.11 1.13
N ASN A 32 17.37 -6.44 2.23
CA ASN A 32 17.74 -7.56 3.10
C ASN A 32 16.98 -8.83 2.69
N GLU A 33 17.69 -9.84 2.17
CA GLU A 33 17.11 -11.10 1.68
C GLU A 33 16.21 -11.81 2.71
N LYS A 34 16.43 -11.61 4.01
CA LYS A 34 15.60 -12.24 5.07
C LYS A 34 14.27 -11.53 5.28
N GLU A 35 14.20 -10.23 4.99
CA GLU A 35 13.04 -9.38 5.25
C GLU A 35 12.31 -9.00 3.95
N GLN A 36 12.97 -9.19 2.80
CA GLN A 36 12.48 -8.86 1.47
C GLN A 36 11.09 -9.42 1.19
N GLN A 37 10.81 -10.65 1.61
CA GLN A 37 9.49 -11.26 1.40
C GLN A 37 8.39 -10.51 2.16
N GLU A 38 8.62 -10.13 3.42
CA GLU A 38 7.63 -9.41 4.22
C GLU A 38 7.32 -8.03 3.63
N TYR A 39 8.36 -7.32 3.16
CA TYR A 39 8.17 -6.05 2.47
C TYR A 39 7.48 -6.21 1.11
N SER A 40 7.82 -7.27 0.35
CA SER A 40 7.17 -7.57 -0.93
C SER A 40 5.69 -7.87 -0.74
N ASP A 41 5.32 -8.71 0.22
CA ASP A 41 3.94 -9.06 0.53
C ASP A 41 3.13 -7.81 0.92
N ALA A 42 3.70 -6.96 1.78
CA ALA A 42 3.04 -5.74 2.23
C ALA A 42 2.88 -4.71 1.10
N LEU A 43 3.85 -4.61 0.18
CA LEU A 43 3.75 -3.77 -1.03
C LEU A 43 2.70 -4.31 -2.00
N GLU A 44 2.63 -5.61 -2.19
CA GLU A 44 1.66 -6.25 -3.08
C GLU A 44 0.22 -6.07 -2.57
N ILE A 45 -0.02 -6.27 -1.26
CA ILE A 45 -1.31 -5.99 -0.63
C ILE A 45 -1.73 -4.54 -0.88
N TYR A 46 -0.79 -3.61 -0.73
CA TYR A 46 -1.04 -2.21 -1.00
C TYR A 46 -1.38 -1.92 -2.47
N PHE A 47 -0.56 -2.41 -3.40
CA PHE A 47 -0.81 -2.23 -4.84
C PHE A 47 -2.18 -2.76 -5.24
N ASN A 48 -2.55 -3.95 -4.76
CA ASN A 48 -3.87 -4.53 -5.00
C ASN A 48 -5.00 -3.67 -4.42
N LYS A 49 -4.79 -3.05 -3.25
CA LYS A 49 -5.76 -2.10 -2.67
C LYS A 49 -5.91 -0.86 -3.54
N LEU A 50 -4.82 -0.26 -4.02
CA LEU A 50 -4.87 0.88 -4.93
C LEU A 50 -5.60 0.56 -6.23
N LEU A 51 -5.31 -0.59 -6.84
CA LEU A 51 -5.98 -1.02 -8.07
C LEU A 51 -7.48 -1.18 -7.84
N LYS A 52 -7.90 -1.75 -6.71
CA LYS A 52 -9.31 -1.85 -6.34
C LYS A 52 -9.94 -0.47 -6.15
N GLU A 53 -9.32 0.43 -5.39
CA GLU A 53 -9.83 1.79 -5.18
C GLU A 53 -9.94 2.58 -6.51
N ASN A 54 -8.96 2.44 -7.40
CA ASN A 54 -8.99 3.06 -8.72
C ASN A 54 -10.09 2.47 -9.62
N ASN A 55 -10.28 1.15 -9.59
CA ASN A 55 -11.32 0.48 -10.37
C ASN A 55 -12.73 0.74 -9.82
N SER A 56 -12.89 0.84 -8.49
CA SER A 56 -14.15 1.18 -7.83
C SER A 56 -14.55 2.64 -8.03
N ASN A 57 -13.58 3.54 -8.22
CA ASN A 57 -13.85 4.94 -8.61
C ASN A 57 -14.22 5.09 -10.10
N GLY A 58 -14.15 4.01 -10.90
CA GLY A 58 -14.56 3.96 -12.30
C GLY A 58 -16.04 3.62 -12.52
N GLU A 59 -16.74 3.10 -11.51
CA GLU A 59 -18.19 2.89 -11.57
C GLU A 59 -18.92 4.15 -11.08
N SER A 60 -18.94 5.18 -11.94
CA SER A 60 -20.02 6.16 -11.88
C SER A 60 -21.34 5.43 -12.15
N PRO A 61 -22.40 5.60 -11.34
CA PRO A 61 -23.70 5.01 -11.63
C PRO A 61 -24.27 5.71 -12.88
N GLN A 62 -23.99 5.13 -14.05
CA GLN A 62 -24.49 5.66 -15.31
C GLN A 62 -25.94 5.22 -15.50
N GLY A 63 -26.85 6.13 -15.14
CA GLY A 63 -28.12 6.33 -15.83
C GLY A 63 -29.28 5.43 -15.45
N LYS A 64 -30.03 5.83 -14.41
CA LYS A 64 -31.49 5.87 -14.60
C LYS A 64 -31.78 6.93 -15.66
N GLY A 65 -31.94 6.48 -16.90
CA GLY A 65 -32.52 7.27 -17.97
C GLY A 65 -33.89 6.69 -18.25
N ASP A 66 -34.89 7.17 -17.52
CA ASP A 66 -36.30 7.06 -17.88
C ASP A 66 -36.50 7.66 -19.29
N LEU A 67 -36.94 6.82 -20.23
CA LEU A 67 -37.70 7.21 -21.43
C LEU A 67 -38.50 6.02 -21.94
#